data_AF-A0A1W9PRE3-F1
#
_entry.id   AF-A0A1W9PRE3-F1
#
_cell.length_a   1.000
_cell.length_b   1.000
_cell.length_c   1.000
_cell.angle_alpha   90.00
_cell.angle_beta   90.00
_cell.angle_gamma   90.00
#
_symmetry.space_group_name_H-M   'P 1'
#
loop_
_entity.id
_entity.type
_entity.pdbx_description
1 polymer ?
#
loop_
_entity_poly.entity_id
_entity_poly.type
_entity_poly.pdbx_seq_one_letter_code
_entity_poly.pdbx_strand_id
1 'polypeptide(L)' 'MHNLVLGIDTGGTYTDGVILEQSTRKVLKTTKTLTTKHNLAEGILTVLDTLLRCFCHLRVL' A
#
# COMPACT_ATOMS: atom_id res chain seq x y z
N MET A 1 13.84 -16.58 4.85
CA MET A 1 13.24 -15.63 3.90
C MET A 1 12.15 -14.87 4.64
N HIS A 2 12.09 -13.54 4.52
CA HIS A 2 10.97 -12.77 5.07
C HIS A 2 9.82 -12.83 4.08
N ASN A 3 8.75 -13.52 4.44
CA ASN A 3 7.52 -13.50 3.65
C ASN A 3 6.70 -12.29 4.07
N LEU A 4 6.40 -11.42 3.11
CA LEU A 4 5.57 -10.24 3.33
C LEU A 4 4.19 -10.44 2.72
N VAL A 5 3.18 -9.89 3.37
CA VAL A 5 1.80 -9.83 2.87
C VAL A 5 1.42 -8.37 2.70
N LEU A 6 0.91 -8.02 1.52
CA LEU A 6 0.32 -6.72 1.23
C LEU A 6 -1.20 -6.84 1.28
N GLY A 7 -1.84 -6.00 2.10
CA GLY A 7 -3.28 -5.83 2.13
C GLY A 7 -3.66 -4.45 1.60
N ILE A 8 -4.70 -4.39 0.77
CA ILE A 8 -5.31 -3.15 0.28
C ILE A 8 -6.83 -3.26 0.43
N ASP A 9 -7.45 -2.21 0.97
CA ASP A 9 -8.90 -2.05 1.07
C ASP A 9 -9.30 -0.75 0.36
N THR A 10 -10.32 -0.78 -0.51
CA THR A 10 -10.71 0.35 -1.35
C THR A 10 -12.22 0.38 -1.62
N GLY A 11 -12.72 1.48 -2.18
CA GLY A 11 -14.12 1.69 -2.55
C GLY A 11 -14.92 2.55 -1.57
N GLY A 12 -14.42 2.77 -0.35
CA GLY A 12 -15.00 3.67 0.65
C GLY A 12 -14.59 5.14 0.47
N THR A 13 -14.60 5.91 1.56
CA THR A 13 -14.03 7.27 1.59
C THR A 13 -12.51 7.26 1.48
N TYR A 14 -11.89 6.20 1.99
CA TYR A 14 -10.45 6.03 2.00
C TYR A 14 -10.04 4.70 1.37
N THR A 15 -8.83 4.69 0.81
CA THR A 15 -8.12 3.49 0.38
C THR A 15 -6.98 3.25 1.37
N ASP A 16 -7.01 2.08 2.00
CA ASP A 16 -6.12 1.70 3.08
C ASP A 16 -5.11 0.67 2.58
N GLY A 17 -3.88 0.74 3.07
CA GLY A 17 -2.82 -0.20 2.71
C GLY A 17 -1.98 -0.62 3.90
N VAL A 18 -1.58 -1.89 3.93
CA VAL A 18 -0.76 -2.48 5.00
C VAL A 18 0.25 -3.49 4.46
N ILE A 19 1.47 -3.44 4.97
CA ILE A 19 2.48 -4.50 4.81
C ILE A 19 2.62 -5.23 6.15
N LEU A 20 2.50 -6.55 6.12
CA LEU A 20 2.63 -7.45 7.26
C LEU A 20 3.79 -8.42 7.05
N GLU A 21 4.50 -8.79 8.12
CA GLU A 21 5.31 -10.01 8.11
C GLU A 21 4.39 -11.23 8.27
N GLN A 22 4.47 -12.19 7.34
CA GLN A 22 3.51 -13.28 7.24
C GLN A 22 3.51 -14.20 8.47
N SER A 23 4.69 -14.52 8.99
CA SER A 23 4.86 -15.48 10.09
C SER A 23 4.40 -14.90 11.43
N THR A 24 4.83 -13.68 11.74
CA THR A 24 4.54 -13.02 13.02
C THR A 24 3.23 -12.24 13.00
N ARG A 25 2.65 -12.02 11.81
CA ARG A 25 1.53 -11.09 11.59
C ARG A 25 1.82 -9.66 12.03
N LYS A 26 3.10 -9.31 12.24
CA LYS A 26 3.51 -7.97 12.64
C LYS A 26 3.25 -6.98 11.51
N VAL A 27 2.62 -5.84 11.84
CA VAL A 27 2.48 -4.71 10.91
C VAL A 27 3.83 -4.02 10.75
N LEU A 28 4.32 -3.98 9.51
CA LEU A 28 5.58 -3.34 9.16
C LEU A 28 5.38 -1.91 8.67
N LYS A 29 4.32 -1.67 7.89
CA LYS A 29 3.99 -0.35 7.35
C LYS A 29 2.50 -0.24 7.07
N THR A 30 1.95 0.96 7.24
CA THR A 30 0.57 1.29 6.87
C THR A 30 0.54 2.58 6.07
N THR A 31 -0.53 2.78 5.31
CA THR A 31 -0.87 4.06 4.71
C THR A 31 -2.38 4.15 4.53
N LYS A 32 -2.87 5.38 4.39
CA LYS A 32 -4.29 5.70 4.16
C LYS A 32 -4.36 6.92 3.27
N THR A 33 -5.14 6.85 2.20
CA THR A 33 -5.35 7.97 1.27
C THR A 33 -6.84 8.13 0.98
N LEU A 34 -7.27 9.29 0.52
CA LEU A 34 -8.64 9.43 0.00
C LEU A 34 -8.83 8.49 -1.18
N THR A 35 -10.01 7.88 -1.27
CA THR A 35 -10.36 7.04 -2.43
C THR A 35 -10.61 7.90 -3.64
N THR A 36 -9.88 7.62 -4.72
CA THR A 36 -10.17 8.17 -6.04
C THR A 36 -11.37 7.42 -6.65
N LYS A 37 -12.60 7.77 -6.24
CA LYS A 37 -13.81 7.01 -6.60
C LYS A 37 -14.06 6.86 -8.10
N HIS A 38 -13.68 7.87 -8.88
CA HIS A 38 -13.81 7.84 -10.34
C HIS A 38 -12.73 6.97 -11.03
N ASN A 39 -11.68 6.59 -10.30
CA ASN A 39 -10.59 5.75 -10.78
C ASN A 39 -9.91 5.02 -9.61
N LEU A 40 -10.45 3.88 -9.21
CA LEU A 40 -9.93 3.13 -8.05
C LEU A 40 -8.46 2.70 -8.24
N ALA A 41 -8.02 2.47 -9.48
CA ALA A 41 -6.65 2.10 -9.76
C ALA A 41 -5.66 3.20 -9.32
N GLU A 42 -6.01 4.47 -9.48
CA GLU A 42 -5.18 5.60 -9.03
C GLU A 42 -5.03 5.63 -7.51
N GLY A 43 -6.11 5.38 -6.77
CA GLY A 43 -6.08 5.28 -5.31
C GLY A 43 -5.18 4.12 -4.84
N ILE A 44 -5.33 2.95 -5.48
CA ILE A 44 -4.49 1.77 -5.20
C ILE A 44 -3.01 2.07 -5.50
N LEU A 45 -2.70 2.68 -6.65
CA LEU A 45 -1.32 3.04 -7.02
C LEU A 45 -0.70 4.03 -6.04
N THR A 46 -1.47 5.00 -5.54
CA THR A 46 -1.00 5.97 -4.54
C THR A 46 -0.63 5.27 -3.24
N VAL A 47 -1.46 4.33 -2.79
CA VAL A 47 -1.19 3.50 -1.60
C VAL A 47 0.06 2.65 -1.82
N LEU A 48 0.19 1.99 -2.96
CA LEU A 48 1.37 1.19 -3.31
C LEU A 48 2.64 2.02 -3.31
N ASP A 49 2.64 3.16 -4.00
CA ASP A 49 3.78 4.08 -4.06
C ASP A 49 4.18 4.55 -2.66
N THR A 50 3.20 4.90 -1.82
CA THR A 50 3.47 5.31 -0.44
C THR A 50 4.05 4.18 0.41
N LEU A 51 3.51 2.96 0.30
CA LEU A 51 3.98 1.79 1.04
C LEU A 51 5.38 1.34 0.58
N LEU A 52 5.64 1.34 -0.71
CA LEU A 52 6.89 0.84 -1.29
C LEU A 52 8.00 1.89 -1.32
N ARG A 53 7.67 3.18 -1.13
CA ARG A 53 8.71 4.21 -0.96
C ARG A 53 9.45 4.04 0.36
N CYS A 54 10.73 3.67 0.27
CA CYS A 54 11.78 4.07 1.21
C CYS A 54 13.18 4.02 0.54
N PHE A 55 13.87 5.17 0.59
CA PHE A 55 15.21 5.53 0.08
C PHE A 55 15.47 5.56 -1.45
N CYS A 56 15.82 6.76 -1.93
CA CYS A 56 16.41 7.15 -3.23
C CYS A 56 16.15 6.27 -4.48
N HIS A 57 15.48 6.87 -5.47
CA HIS A 57 15.68 6.57 -6.89
C HIS A 57 15.11 5.22 -7.40
N LEU A 58 13.80 4.99 -7.25
CA LEU A 58 13.11 4.02 -8.12
C LEU A 58 12.41 4.76 -9.26
N ARG A 59 13.01 4.72 -10.44
CA ARG A 59 12.40 5.16 -11.70
C ARG A 59 11.71 3.93 -12.30
N VAL A 60 10.39 3.97 -12.42
CA VAL A 60 9.62 2.93 -13.12
C VAL A 60 9.90 3.09 -14.62
N LEU A 61 10.36 2.01 -15.26
CA LEU A 61 10.51 1.91 -16.73
C LEU A 61 9.16 1.57 -17.38
#